data_AF-A0A5B7V9I6-F1
#
_entry.id   AF-A0A5B7V9I6-F1
#
_cell.length_a   1.000
_cell.length_b   1.000
_cell.length_c   1.000
_cell.angle_alpha   90.00
_cell.angle_beta   90.00
_cell.angle_gamma   90.00
#
_symmetry.space_group_name_H-M   'P 1'
#
loop_
_entity.id
_entity.type
_entity.pdbx_description
1 polymer ?
#
loop_
_entity_poly.entity_id
_entity_poly.type
_entity_poly.pdbx_seq_one_letter_code
_entity_poly.pdbx_strand_id
1 'polypeptide(L)'
;MVHTLAEEVMTLNEKITETDKLIEGRLHEHHLAEVITSMPGIGPTPGAEFLAAVGGSLDASPTVDRLAAFAGVSPAPRVSGRSAAISTTPSGTTGACNASSTLPR
;
A
#
# COMPACT_ATOMS: atom_id res chain seq x y z
N MET A 1 25.12 33.23 -20.10
CA MET A 1 24.88 32.57 -18.80
C MET A 1 23.50 31.89 -18.76
N VAL A 2 22.38 32.64 -18.80
CA VAL A 2 21.04 32.02 -18.83
C VAL A 2 20.77 31.13 -20.05
N HIS A 3 21.34 31.47 -21.21
CA HIS A 3 21.23 30.63 -22.41
C HIS A 3 21.81 29.22 -22.21
N THR A 4 23.04 29.13 -21.71
CA THR A 4 23.73 27.86 -21.46
C THR A 4 22.99 27.01 -20.42
N LEU A 5 22.48 27.62 -19.36
CA LEU A 5 21.70 26.90 -18.36
C LEU A 5 20.38 26.36 -18.94
N ALA A 6 19.72 27.12 -19.83
CA ALA A 6 18.52 26.67 -20.50
C ALA A 6 18.79 25.44 -21.38
N GLU A 7 19.90 25.44 -22.13
CA GLU A 7 20.33 24.29 -22.94
C GLU A 7 20.60 23.04 -22.09
N GLU A 8 21.22 23.20 -20.93
CA GLU A 8 21.47 22.09 -19.99
C GLU A 8 20.18 21.50 -19.42
N VAL A 9 19.21 22.35 -19.03
CA VAL A 9 17.91 21.90 -18.52
C VAL A 9 17.12 21.14 -19.59
N MET A 10 17.15 21.61 -20.84
CA MET A 10 16.52 20.91 -21.96
C MET A 10 17.14 19.53 -22.18
N THR A 11 18.47 19.46 -22.21
CA THR A 11 19.22 18.20 -22.34
C THR A 11 18.88 17.23 -21.20
N LEU A 12 18.72 17.74 -19.98
CA LEU A 12 18.33 16.92 -18.83
C LEU A 12 16.91 16.39 -18.99
N ASN A 13 15.96 17.21 -19.46
CA ASN A 13 14.58 16.80 -19.69
C ASN A 13 14.48 15.66 -20.73
N GLU A 14 15.32 15.72 -21.77
CA GLU A 14 15.44 14.63 -22.76
C GLU A 14 15.92 13.33 -22.12
N LYS A 15 16.95 13.41 -21.26
CA LYS A 15 17.47 12.24 -20.54
C LYS A 15 16.45 11.64 -19.57
N ILE A 16 15.67 12.47 -18.89
CA ILE A 16 14.57 12.03 -18.03
C ILE A 16 13.55 11.25 -18.87
N THR A 17 13.11 11.84 -19.98
CA THR A 17 12.13 11.21 -20.88
C THR A 17 12.63 9.87 -21.43
N GLU A 18 13.91 9.79 -21.78
CA GLU A 18 14.49 8.52 -22.25
C GLU A 18 14.56 7.47 -21.14
N THR A 19 14.94 7.89 -19.93
CA THR A 19 14.96 7.00 -18.76
C THR A 19 13.56 6.48 -18.44
N ASP A 20 12.54 7.34 -18.51
CA ASP A 20 11.15 6.94 -18.31
C ASP A 20 10.76 5.83 -19.30
N LYS A 21 11.04 5.99 -20.60
CA LYS A 21 10.76 4.94 -21.59
C LYS A 21 11.45 3.61 -21.28
N LEU A 22 12.69 3.65 -20.80
CA LEU A 22 13.42 2.45 -20.39
C LEU A 22 12.75 1.79 -19.18
N ILE A 23 12.29 2.58 -18.21
CA ILE A 23 11.55 2.09 -17.04
C ILE A 23 10.23 1.45 -17.48
N GLU A 24 9.45 2.12 -18.34
CA GLU A 24 8.19 1.60 -18.86
C GLU A 24 8.38 0.29 -19.62
N GLY A 25 9.42 0.23 -20.48
CA GLY A 25 9.77 -0.99 -21.22
C GLY A 25 10.12 -2.15 -20.29
N ARG A 26 10.92 -1.89 -19.25
CA ARG A 26 11.27 -2.92 -18.24
C ARG A 26 10.07 -3.39 -17.43
N LEU A 27 9.16 -2.49 -17.08
CA LEU A 27 7.91 -2.88 -16.43
C LEU A 27 7.08 -3.76 -17.36
N HIS A 28 6.94 -3.41 -18.64
CA HIS A 28 6.10 -4.16 -19.57
C HIS A 28 6.57 -5.61 -19.77
N GLU A 29 7.88 -5.86 -19.67
CA GLU A 29 8.46 -7.21 -19.69
C GLU A 29 8.17 -8.02 -18.41
N HIS A 30 7.69 -7.39 -17.34
CA HIS A 30 7.50 -8.00 -16.03
C HIS A 30 6.15 -8.71 -15.87
N HIS A 31 6.14 -9.90 -15.27
CA HIS A 31 4.93 -10.73 -15.10
C HIS A 31 3.79 -10.05 -14.31
N LEU A 32 4.10 -9.10 -13.41
CA LEU A 32 3.10 -8.37 -12.61
C LEU A 32 2.62 -7.06 -13.27
N ALA A 33 3.12 -6.70 -14.45
CA ALA A 33 2.87 -5.39 -15.05
C ALA A 33 1.37 -5.09 -15.21
N GLU A 34 0.62 -6.05 -15.75
CA GLU A 34 -0.82 -5.90 -15.99
C GLU A 34 -1.60 -5.75 -14.68
N VAL A 35 -1.25 -6.54 -13.65
CA VAL A 35 -1.89 -6.45 -12.33
C VAL A 35 -1.64 -5.09 -11.69
N ILE A 36 -0.40 -4.61 -11.72
CA ILE A 36 -0.02 -3.36 -11.05
C ILE A 36 -0.62 -2.14 -11.76
N THR A 37 -0.57 -2.11 -13.09
CA THR A 37 -1.14 -1.02 -13.89
C THR A 37 -2.67 -1.01 -13.96
N SER A 38 -3.33 -2.11 -13.56
CA SER A 38 -4.79 -2.15 -13.40
C SER A 38 -5.30 -1.30 -12.22
N MET A 39 -4.42 -0.95 -11.27
CA MET A 39 -4.78 -0.17 -10.10
C MET A 39 -5.02 1.30 -10.49
N PRO A 40 -6.12 1.93 -10.02
CA PRO A 40 -6.41 3.32 -10.34
C PRO A 40 -5.28 4.24 -9.83
N GLY A 41 -4.74 5.07 -10.71
CA GLY A 41 -3.65 5.99 -10.40
C GLY A 41 -2.24 5.38 -10.48
N ILE A 42 -2.10 4.08 -10.80
CA ILE A 42 -0.81 3.44 -11.03
C ILE A 42 -0.56 3.31 -12.53
N GLY A 43 0.22 4.25 -13.06
CA GLY A 43 0.75 4.17 -14.42
C GLY A 43 2.03 3.33 -14.50
N PRO A 44 2.68 3.26 -15.67
CA PRO A 44 3.89 2.48 -15.87
C PRO A 44 5.07 2.91 -14.97
N THR A 45 5.43 4.20 -14.93
CA THR A 45 6.53 4.66 -14.07
C THR A 45 6.26 4.43 -12.58
N PRO A 46 5.09 4.81 -12.02
CA PRO A 46 4.75 4.48 -10.62
C PRO A 46 4.68 2.97 -10.35
N GLY A 47 4.24 2.17 -11.32
CA GLY A 47 4.17 0.71 -11.19
C GLY A 47 5.55 0.06 -11.12
N ALA A 48 6.51 0.57 -11.89
CA ALA A 48 7.90 0.13 -11.84
C ALA A 48 8.57 0.52 -10.50
N GLU A 49 8.29 1.72 -10.00
CA GLU A 49 8.75 2.17 -8.68
C GLU A 49 8.20 1.27 -7.57
N PHE A 50 6.90 0.96 -7.62
CA PHE A 50 6.28 0.04 -6.67
C PHE A 50 6.97 -1.34 -6.68
N LEU A 51 7.23 -1.90 -7.87
CA LEU A 51 7.98 -3.16 -8.00
C LEU A 51 9.37 -3.06 -7.39
N ALA A 52 10.12 -1.99 -7.68
CA ALA A 52 11.44 -1.79 -7.11
C ALA A 52 11.38 -1.68 -5.58
N ALA A 53 10.38 -0.98 -5.05
CA ALA A 53 10.17 -0.78 -3.61
C ALA A 53 9.86 -2.10 -2.87
N VAL A 54 9.12 -3.02 -3.50
CA VAL A 54 8.81 -4.34 -2.91
C VAL A 54 9.88 -5.40 -3.18
N GLY A 55 10.96 -5.08 -3.90
CA GLY A 55 12.09 -5.99 -4.16
C GLY A 55 12.03 -6.74 -5.49
N GLY A 56 11.31 -6.21 -6.48
CA GLY A 56 11.21 -6.74 -7.84
C GLY A 56 10.33 -7.98 -7.99
N SER A 57 9.83 -8.52 -6.89
CA SER A 57 8.88 -9.65 -6.87
C SER A 57 8.04 -9.57 -5.60
N LEU A 58 6.85 -10.16 -5.62
CA LEU A 58 6.03 -10.26 -4.40
C LEU A 58 6.58 -11.31 -3.42
N ASP A 59 7.48 -12.19 -3.86
CA ASP A 59 8.12 -13.20 -3.00
C ASP A 59 8.98 -12.57 -1.90
N ALA A 60 9.52 -11.38 -2.14
CA ALA A 60 10.21 -10.58 -1.12
C ALA A 60 9.27 -10.15 0.03
N SER A 61 7.95 -10.16 -0.20
CA SER A 61 6.90 -9.94 0.81
C SER A 61 6.13 -11.24 1.06
N PRO A 62 6.62 -12.13 1.96
CA PRO A 62 6.08 -13.48 2.15
C PRO A 62 4.62 -13.55 2.59
N THR A 63 4.04 -12.44 3.06
CA THR A 63 2.62 -12.36 3.40
C THR A 63 2.02 -11.04 2.94
N VAL A 64 0.73 -11.07 2.58
CA VAL A 64 -0.07 -9.87 2.26
C VAL A 64 -0.08 -8.89 3.44
N ASP A 65 -0.07 -9.39 4.68
CA ASP A 65 0.00 -8.57 5.89
C ASP A 65 1.31 -7.77 5.98
N ARG A 66 2.43 -8.35 5.54
CA ARG A 66 3.72 -7.66 5.50
C ARG A 66 3.77 -6.59 4.41
N LEU A 67 3.18 -6.88 3.25
CA LEU A 67 3.05 -5.89 2.18
C LEU A 67 2.14 -4.74 2.59
N ALA A 68 1.01 -5.02 3.25
CA ALA A 68 0.12 -4.02 3.81
C ALA A 68 0.84 -3.13 4.84
N ALA A 69 1.59 -3.74 5.76
CA ALA A 69 2.40 -3.01 6.73
C ALA A 69 3.48 -2.14 6.07
N PHE A 70 4.12 -2.63 5.00
CA PHE A 70 5.08 -1.84 4.20
C PHE A 70 4.41 -0.61 3.57
N ALA A 71 3.18 -0.76 3.09
CA ALA A 71 2.38 0.34 2.55
C ALA A 71 1.78 1.28 3.62
N GLY A 72 2.08 1.07 4.91
CA GLY A 72 1.50 1.84 6.01
C GLY A 72 0.03 1.53 6.29
N VAL A 73 -0.49 0.44 5.72
CA VAL A 73 -1.86 -0.04 5.91
C VAL A 73 -1.88 -1.05 7.05
N SER A 74 -2.83 -0.91 7.99
CA SER A 74 -3.03 -1.94 9.01
C SER A 74 -3.46 -3.25 8.35
N PRO A 75 -2.80 -4.39 8.62
CA PRO A 75 -3.23 -5.69 8.11
C PRO A 75 -4.72 -5.92 8.43
N ALA A 76 -5.49 -6.25 7.41
CA ALA A 76 -6.92 -6.48 7.59
C ALA A 76 -7.16 -7.74 8.43
N PRO A 77 -8.05 -7.71 9.43
CA PRO A 77 -8.45 -8.92 10.13
C PRO A 77 -9.04 -9.92 9.11
N ARG A 78 -8.44 -11.11 8.98
CA ARG A 78 -8.92 -12.19 8.11
C ARG A 78 -10.23 -12.79 8.64
N VAL A 79 -11.36 -12.12 8.40
CA VAL A 79 -12.69 -12.69 8.61
C VAL A 79 -13.23 -13.17 7.26
N SER A 80 -12.69 -14.28 6.75
CA SER A 80 -13.14 -14.93 5.50
C SER A 80 -14.35 -15.86 5.70
N GLY A 81 -15.04 -15.77 6.83
CA GLY A 81 -16.31 -16.43 7.07
C GLY A 81 -17.02 -15.79 8.25
N ARG A 82 -18.21 -15.26 7.99
CA ARG A 82 -19.12 -14.56 8.93
C ARG A 82 -18.77 -13.09 9.15
N SER A 83 -19.59 -12.22 8.55
CA SER A 83 -19.75 -10.82 8.93
C SER A 83 -20.07 -10.72 10.43
N ALA A 84 -19.03 -10.62 11.26
CA ALA A 84 -19.16 -10.05 12.58
C ALA A 84 -19.25 -8.54 12.37
N ALA A 85 -20.47 -8.02 12.49
CA ALA A 85 -20.74 -6.60 12.47
C ALA A 85 -19.76 -5.89 13.43
N ILE A 86 -19.06 -4.87 12.93
CA ILE A 86 -18.39 -3.91 13.81
C ILE A 86 -19.48 -3.16 14.57
N SER A 87 -19.79 -3.66 15.76
CA SER A 87 -20.69 -3.02 16.71
C SER A 87 -19.92 -1.93 17.42
N THR A 88 -19.90 -0.72 16.86
CA THR A 88 -19.59 0.50 17.61
C THR A 88 -20.73 0.74 18.60
N THR A 89 -20.64 0.17 19.80
CA THR A 89 -21.40 0.66 20.96
C THR A 89 -20.58 1.75 21.65
N PRO A 90 -21.03 3.01 21.70
CA PRO A 90 -20.45 3.98 22.60
C PRO A 90 -21.05 3.70 23.99
N SER A 91 -20.38 2.92 24.83
CA SER A 91 -20.85 2.69 26.20
C SER A 91 -20.12 3.62 27.16
N GLY A 92 -20.67 4.83 27.31
CA GLY A 92 -20.41 5.68 28.46
C GLY A 92 -21.13 5.16 29.71
N THR A 93 -20.41 5.26 30.84
CA THR A 93 -20.85 5.62 32.20
C THR A 93 -22.00 4.87 32.90
N THR A 94 -21.65 4.38 34.10
CA THR A 94 -22.44 4.41 35.36
C THR A 94 -23.59 3.42 35.53
N GLY A 95 -23.46 2.55 36.53
CA GLY A 95 -24.56 1.79 37.09
C GLY A 95 -24.09 0.81 38.17
N ALA A 96 -23.91 1.32 39.39
CA ALA A 96 -23.77 0.48 40.59
C ALA A 96 -25.07 -0.31 40.84
N CYS A 97 -24.95 -1.55 41.34
CA CYS A 97 -25.96 -2.19 42.19
C CYS A 97 -25.33 -3.33 42.98
N ASN A 98 -25.26 -3.14 44.30
CA ASN A 98 -24.87 -4.12 45.30
C ASN A 98 -26.09 -4.96 45.69
N ALA A 99 -25.93 -6.26 45.89
CA ALA A 99 -26.68 -7.06 46.86
C ALA A 99 -25.95 -8.42 46.99
N SER A 100 -25.19 -8.64 48.06
CA SER A 100 -25.65 -9.33 49.27
C SER A 100 -26.34 -10.68 49.00
N SER A 101 -25.64 -11.73 49.45
CA SER A 101 -26.12 -12.79 50.35
C SER A 101 -25.99 -14.23 49.85
N THR A 102 -25.43 -15.03 50.77
CA THR A 102 -25.72 -16.44 51.06
C THR A 102 -25.12 -17.55 50.19
N LEU A 103 -23.99 -18.08 50.70
CA LEU A 103 -23.72 -19.53 50.88
C LEU A 103 -24.99 -20.28 51.32
N PRO A 104 -25.20 -21.56 50.93
CA PRO A 104 -24.42 -22.72 51.42
C PRO A 104 -24.21 -23.78 50.30
N ARG A 105 -23.52 -24.91 50.43
CA ARG A 105 -23.01 -25.73 51.55
C ARG A 105 -21.85 -26.57 51.02
#